data_AF-A0A4R0K2S9-F1
#
_entry.id   AF-A0A4R0K2S9-F1
#
_cell.length_a   1.000
_cell.length_b   1.000
_cell.length_c   1.000
_cell.angle_alpha   90.00
_cell.angle_beta   90.00
_cell.angle_gamma   90.00
#
_symmetry.space_group_name_H-M   'P 1'
#
loop_
_entity.id
_entity.type
_entity.pdbx_description
1 polymer ?
#
loop_
_entity_poly.entity_id
_entity_poly.type
_entity_poly.pdbx_seq_one_letter_code
_entity_poly.pdbx_strand_id
1 'polypeptide(L)'
;MSAEHIDVLLTAAVAAPSMHNTQPWRFEVSGHVIDLFLDGSRTLPAEDPTGRAMRIAAGAATFNLRCAAASLGYGTWLGEPEVHAVLDLVLDSDLREIHDWHRRAERARRPDSGTARRPVAEFLSTKEQS
;
A
#
# COMPACT_ATOMS: atom_id res chain seq x y z
N MET A 1 18.64 9.13 8.04
CA MET A 1 17.79 8.17 8.79
C MET A 1 18.70 7.54 9.83
N SER A 2 18.24 7.22 11.05
CA SER A 2 19.12 6.56 12.03
C SER A 2 19.34 5.10 11.65
N ALA A 3 20.42 4.49 12.15
CA ALA A 3 20.68 3.06 11.97
C ALA A 3 19.55 2.20 12.55
N GLU A 4 19.04 2.58 13.73
CA GLU A 4 17.89 1.91 14.36
C GLU A 4 16.63 1.95 13.48
N HIS A 5 16.35 3.08 12.82
CA HIS A 5 15.23 3.15 11.89
C HIS A 5 15.47 2.27 10.66
N ILE A 6 16.69 2.19 10.14
CA ILE A 6 17.03 1.26 9.05
C ILE A 6 16.76 -0.20 9.47
N ASP A 7 17.15 -0.59 10.67
CA ASP A 7 16.95 -1.95 11.17
C ASP A 7 15.46 -2.31 11.29
N VAL A 8 14.62 -1.38 11.77
CA VAL A 8 13.17 -1.55 11.82
C VAL A 8 12.59 -1.76 10.41
N LEU A 9 13.03 -0.96 9.44
CA LEU A 9 12.57 -1.07 8.05
C LEU A 9 12.95 -2.41 7.41
N LEU A 10 14.21 -2.82 7.56
CA LEU A 10 14.71 -4.08 6.99
C LEU A 10 14.08 -5.30 7.67
N THR A 11 13.89 -5.25 9.00
CA THR A 11 13.21 -6.31 9.75
C THR A 11 11.78 -6.52 9.25
N ALA A 12 11.05 -5.43 9.00
CA ALA A 12 9.70 -5.51 8.44
C ALA A 12 9.72 -6.09 7.01
N ALA A 13 10.66 -5.64 6.17
CA ALA A 13 10.77 -6.12 4.79
C ALA A 13 11.08 -7.63 4.73
N VAL A 14 12.02 -8.12 5.55
CA VAL A 14 12.40 -9.54 5.63
C VAL A 14 11.26 -10.42 6.18
N ALA A 15 10.35 -9.86 6.99
CA ALA A 15 9.17 -10.56 7.49
C ALA A 15 8.08 -10.81 6.42
N ALA A 16 8.27 -10.33 5.19
CA ALA A 16 7.31 -10.60 4.12
C ALA A 16 7.21 -12.10 3.80
N PRO A 17 6.02 -12.59 3.40
CA PRO A 17 5.87 -13.96 2.97
C PRO A 17 6.61 -14.20 1.66
N SER A 18 7.24 -15.37 1.53
CA SER A 18 7.84 -15.85 0.29
C SER A 18 7.62 -17.36 0.12
N MET A 19 7.52 -17.82 -1.13
CA MET A 19 7.37 -19.24 -1.45
C MET A 19 8.54 -20.04 -0.87
N HIS A 20 8.25 -21.12 -0.14
CA HIS A 20 9.24 -21.92 0.61
C HIS A 20 10.19 -21.11 1.50
N ASN A 21 9.78 -19.90 1.90
CA ASN A 21 10.61 -18.97 2.65
C ASN A 21 11.96 -18.70 1.97
N THR A 22 12.01 -18.69 0.63
CA THR A 22 13.25 -18.44 -0.13
C THR A 22 13.80 -17.04 0.08
N GLN A 23 12.94 -16.08 0.44
CA GLN A 23 13.29 -14.67 0.65
C GLN A 23 14.12 -14.14 -0.53
N PRO A 24 13.52 -14.04 -1.73
CA PRO A 24 14.24 -13.84 -2.99
C PRO A 24 14.64 -12.37 -3.22
N TRP A 25 15.01 -11.66 -2.15
CA TRP A 25 15.34 -10.24 -2.16
C TRP A 25 16.74 -9.98 -1.63
N ARG A 26 17.35 -8.93 -2.15
CA ARG A 26 18.60 -8.34 -1.67
C ARG A 26 18.37 -6.85 -1.46
N PHE A 27 18.74 -6.35 -0.29
CA PHE A 27 18.61 -4.94 0.05
C PHE A 27 19.96 -4.24 -0.03
N GLU A 28 19.99 -3.06 -0.61
CA GLU A 28 21.11 -2.13 -0.50
C GLU A 28 20.62 -0.83 0.15
N VAL A 29 21.39 -0.28 1.09
CA VAL A 29 21.00 0.93 1.83
C VAL A 29 22.02 2.03 1.52
N SER A 30 21.53 3.16 1.01
CA SER A 30 22.33 4.33 0.71
C SER A 30 21.67 5.58 1.30
N GLY A 31 22.12 5.96 2.50
CA GLY A 31 21.57 7.11 3.24
C GLY A 31 20.10 6.95 3.62
N HIS A 32 19.21 7.47 2.77
CA HIS A 32 17.75 7.42 2.95
C HIS A 32 17.05 6.55 1.89
N VAL A 33 17.81 5.95 0.99
CA VAL A 33 17.32 5.06 -0.06
C VAL A 33 17.56 3.62 0.36
N ILE A 34 16.54 2.77 0.17
CA ILE A 34 16.64 1.33 0.32
C ILE A 34 16.25 0.72 -1.02
N ASP A 35 17.22 0.18 -1.73
CA ASP A 35 17.00 -0.52 -2.99
C ASP A 35 16.65 -1.98 -2.71
N LEU A 36 15.63 -2.50 -3.38
CA LEU A 36 15.21 -3.91 -3.32
C LEU A 36 15.44 -4.54 -4.69
N PHE A 37 16.36 -5.51 -4.73
CA PHE A 37 16.64 -6.31 -5.91
C PHE A 37 16.08 -7.72 -5.77
N LEU A 38 15.58 -8.29 -6.85
CA LEU A 38 15.33 -9.73 -6.91
C LEU A 38 16.67 -10.47 -6.96
N ASP A 39 16.82 -11.46 -6.08
CA ASP A 39 17.97 -12.36 -6.06
C ASP A 39 17.69 -13.59 -6.93
N GLY A 40 18.20 -13.56 -8.17
CA GLY A 40 18.03 -14.64 -9.14
C GLY A 40 18.64 -15.99 -8.69
N SER A 41 19.55 -15.97 -7.72
CA SER A 41 20.11 -17.20 -7.14
C SER A 41 19.11 -17.97 -6.26
N ARG A 42 18.01 -17.32 -5.87
CA ARG A 42 16.94 -17.87 -5.01
C ARG A 42 15.68 -18.24 -5.79
N THR A 43 15.82 -18.42 -7.11
CA THR A 43 14.74 -18.88 -7.98
C THR A 43 14.33 -20.32 -7.67
N LEU A 44 13.08 -20.66 -8.00
CA LEU A 44 12.55 -22.02 -7.89
C LEU A 44 12.08 -22.48 -9.29
N PRO A 45 12.98 -22.91 -10.20
CA PRO A 45 12.61 -23.13 -11.61
C PRO A 45 11.52 -24.18 -11.82
N ALA A 46 11.37 -25.15 -10.90
CA ALA A 46 10.35 -26.19 -10.98
C ALA A 46 8.95 -25.71 -10.55
N GLU A 47 8.88 -24.82 -9.55
CA GLU A 47 7.64 -24.42 -8.87
C GLU A 47 7.19 -23.00 -9.25
N ASP A 48 8.15 -22.14 -9.57
CA ASP A 48 7.95 -20.77 -10.05
C ASP A 48 8.77 -20.51 -11.33
N PRO A 49 8.51 -21.24 -12.44
CA PRO A 49 9.27 -21.12 -13.69
C PRO A 49 9.22 -19.72 -14.34
N THR A 50 8.26 -18.89 -13.92
CA THR A 50 8.06 -17.53 -14.44
C THR A 50 8.55 -16.44 -13.47
N GLY A 51 9.04 -16.80 -12.28
CA GLY A 51 9.41 -15.85 -11.24
C GLY A 51 8.24 -14.99 -10.74
N ARG A 52 7.00 -15.45 -10.89
CA ARG A 52 5.80 -14.72 -10.46
C ARG A 52 5.73 -14.67 -8.94
N ALA A 53 5.97 -15.79 -8.27
CA ALA A 53 5.95 -15.84 -6.81
C ALA A 53 7.08 -14.99 -6.22
N MET A 54 8.26 -14.98 -6.85
CA MET A 54 9.36 -14.09 -6.44
C MET A 54 9.00 -12.61 -6.55
N ARG A 55 8.39 -12.18 -7.66
CA ARG A 55 7.94 -10.79 -7.85
C ARG A 55 6.86 -10.39 -6.84
N ILE A 56 5.92 -11.29 -6.54
CA ILE A 56 4.91 -11.07 -5.49
C ILE A 56 5.58 -10.90 -4.12
N ALA A 57 6.56 -11.75 -3.81
CA ALA A 57 7.30 -11.68 -2.55
C ALA A 57 8.05 -10.32 -2.44
N ALA A 58 8.70 -9.85 -3.51
CA ALA A 58 9.33 -8.54 -3.53
C ALA A 58 8.33 -7.39 -3.32
N GLY A 59 7.15 -7.45 -3.94
CA GLY A 59 6.07 -6.49 -3.70
C GLY A 59 5.62 -6.47 -2.23
N ALA A 60 5.50 -7.63 -1.60
CA ALA A 60 5.16 -7.75 -0.19
C ALA A 60 6.25 -7.18 0.73
N ALA A 61 7.52 -7.43 0.45
CA ALA A 61 8.65 -6.86 1.18
C ALA A 61 8.68 -5.33 1.08
N THR A 62 8.49 -4.78 -0.12
CA THR A 62 8.35 -3.32 -0.34
C THR A 62 7.16 -2.75 0.45
N PHE A 63 6.02 -3.43 0.46
CA PHE A 63 4.85 -2.98 1.21
C PHE A 63 5.12 -2.94 2.72
N ASN A 64 5.71 -4.01 3.28
CA ASN A 64 6.08 -4.04 4.69
C ASN A 64 7.05 -2.90 5.06
N LEU A 65 8.03 -2.62 4.20
CA LEU A 65 8.96 -1.50 4.38
C LEU A 65 8.20 -0.17 4.46
N ARG A 66 7.23 0.06 3.55
CA ARG A 66 6.41 1.27 3.57
C ARG A 66 5.54 1.38 4.82
N CYS A 67 4.96 0.28 5.30
CA CYS A 67 4.23 0.26 6.57
C CYS A 67 5.12 0.63 7.76
N ALA A 68 6.32 0.06 7.84
CA ALA A 68 7.29 0.37 8.88
C ALA A 68 7.74 1.85 8.80
N ALA A 69 8.00 2.36 7.59
CA ALA A 69 8.34 3.76 7.37
C ALA A 69 7.23 4.71 7.84
N ALA A 70 5.97 4.41 7.50
CA ALA A 70 4.83 5.17 7.96
C ALA A 70 4.69 5.16 9.50
N SER A 71 4.97 4.02 10.15
CA SER A 71 4.94 3.91 11.62
C SER A 71 6.01 4.76 12.32
N LEU A 72 7.12 5.04 11.62
CA LEU A 72 8.20 5.93 12.06
C LEU A 72 7.99 7.39 11.65
N GLY A 73 6.85 7.71 11.00
CA GLY A 73 6.52 9.06 10.54
C GLY A 73 7.20 9.48 9.22
N TYR A 74 7.75 8.53 8.46
CA TYR A 74 8.36 8.80 7.16
C TYR A 74 7.38 8.66 6.00
N GLY A 75 7.49 9.57 5.03
CA GLY A 75 6.92 9.39 3.69
C GLY A 75 7.86 8.58 2.80
N THR A 76 7.31 7.73 1.95
CA THR A 76 8.08 6.93 0.98
C THR A 76 7.71 7.32 -0.45
N TRP A 77 8.69 7.45 -1.32
CA TRP A 77 8.48 7.54 -2.77
C TRP A 77 9.17 6.35 -3.45
N LEU A 78 8.65 5.93 -4.59
CA LEU A 78 9.31 4.97 -5.47
C LEU A 78 9.87 5.77 -6.66
N GLY A 79 11.18 5.69 -6.90
CA GLY A 79 11.84 6.42 -7.99
C GLY A 79 11.65 5.75 -9.36
N GLU A 80 11.68 6.54 -10.44
CA GLU A 80 11.61 6.11 -11.85
C GLU A 80 13.00 6.15 -12.52
N PRO A 81 13.35 5.20 -13.42
CA PRO A 81 12.64 4.96 -14.69
C PRO A 81 12.28 3.50 -15.09
N GLU A 82 12.34 2.51 -14.19
CA GLU A 82 12.08 1.07 -14.51
C GLU A 82 10.83 0.50 -13.83
N VAL A 83 9.97 1.37 -13.31
CA VAL A 83 8.77 1.01 -12.56
C VAL A 83 7.79 0.17 -13.39
N HIS A 84 7.83 0.30 -14.72
CA HIS A 84 7.02 -0.50 -15.66
C HIS A 84 7.36 -2.00 -15.70
N ALA A 85 8.52 -2.45 -15.18
CA ALA A 85 8.86 -3.88 -15.16
C ALA A 85 8.34 -4.63 -13.92
N VAL A 86 7.98 -3.92 -12.84
CA VAL A 86 7.70 -4.53 -11.53
C VAL A 86 6.31 -4.17 -10.97
N LEU A 87 5.72 -3.03 -11.33
CA LEU A 87 4.58 -2.46 -10.59
C LEU A 87 3.29 -2.29 -11.41
N ASP A 88 2.75 -3.40 -11.93
CA ASP A 88 1.35 -3.46 -12.34
C ASP A 88 0.37 -3.64 -11.14
N LEU A 89 0.79 -3.34 -9.89
CA LEU A 89 -0.06 -3.61 -8.71
C LEU A 89 -0.17 -2.50 -7.65
N VAL A 90 0.75 -1.54 -7.48
CA VAL A 90 0.69 -0.61 -6.30
C VAL A 90 1.28 0.78 -6.55
N LEU A 91 0.78 1.54 -7.53
CA LEU A 91 1.37 2.87 -7.79
C LEU A 91 0.49 4.09 -7.79
N ASP A 92 -0.82 3.95 -7.63
CA ASP A 92 -1.60 5.13 -7.28
C ASP A 92 -2.67 4.75 -6.29
N SER A 93 -2.29 4.80 -5.01
CA SER A 93 -3.26 4.79 -3.94
C SER A 93 -3.02 6.03 -3.11
N ASP A 94 -3.69 7.11 -3.51
CA ASP A 94 -3.99 8.22 -2.62
C ASP A 94 -4.81 7.69 -1.43
N LEU A 95 -4.11 7.37 -0.34
CA LEU A 95 -4.72 6.82 0.88
C LEU A 95 -5.65 7.81 1.61
N ARG A 96 -5.81 9.04 1.12
CA ARG A 96 -6.83 9.97 1.63
C ARG A 96 -8.25 9.50 1.29
N GLU A 97 -8.46 8.74 0.21
CA GLU A 97 -9.77 8.17 -0.13
C GLU A 97 -10.15 6.93 0.72
N ILE A 98 -9.18 6.16 1.21
CA ILE A 98 -9.46 4.95 2.01
C ILE A 98 -10.07 5.31 3.37
N HIS A 99 -9.77 6.48 3.93
CA HIS A 99 -10.38 6.93 5.18
C HIS A 99 -11.88 7.33 5.01
N ASP A 100 -12.31 7.62 3.79
CA ASP A 100 -13.72 7.90 3.49
C ASP A 100 -14.57 6.63 3.30
N TRP A 101 -13.92 5.49 3.01
CA TRP A 101 -14.59 4.20 2.90
C TRP A 101 -15.14 3.71 4.24
N HIS A 102 -14.37 3.87 5.33
CA HIS A 102 -14.85 3.53 6.67
C HIS A 102 -16.04 4.41 7.11
N ARG A 103 -16.01 5.72 6.83
CA ARG A 103 -17.11 6.65 7.19
C ARG A 103 -18.39 6.46 6.37
N ARG A 104 -18.31 5.92 5.15
CA ARG A 104 -19.49 5.56 4.33
C ARG A 104 -20.02 4.17 4.69
N ALA A 105 -19.14 3.20 4.89
CA ALA A 105 -19.52 1.84 5.24
C ALA A 105 -20.11 1.73 6.67
N GLU A 106 -19.73 2.62 7.59
CA GLU A 106 -20.33 2.69 8.93
C GLU A 106 -21.70 3.39 8.93
N ARG A 107 -21.92 4.38 8.05
CA ARG A 107 -23.24 5.01 7.86
C ARG A 107 -24.23 4.09 7.14
N ALA A 108 -23.76 3.27 6.22
CA ALA A 108 -24.57 2.28 5.51
C ALA A 108 -24.92 1.05 6.35
N ARG A 109 -24.19 0.78 7.44
CA ARG A 109 -24.40 -0.38 8.34
C ARG A 109 -25.17 -0.06 9.61
N ARG A 110 -25.53 1.20 9.86
CA ARG A 110 -26.49 1.52 10.93
C ARG A 110 -27.91 1.37 10.36
N PRO A 111 -28.74 0.43 10.85
CA PRO A 111 -30.16 0.48 10.58
C PRO A 111 -30.70 1.82 11.10
N ASP A 112 -31.58 2.43 10.31
CA ASP A 112 -32.28 3.67 10.63
C ASP A 112 -33.14 3.47 11.90
N SER A 113 -32.53 3.63 13.08
CA SER A 113 -33.26 3.85 14.32
C SER A 113 -33.76 5.29 14.24
N GLY A 114 -35.00 5.41 13.78
CA GLY A 114 -35.57 6.61 13.20
C GLY A 114 -35.25 7.91 13.90
N THR A 115 -34.86 8.91 13.11
CA THR A 115 -35.39 10.26 13.25
C THR A 115 -35.27 10.93 11.89
N ALA A 116 -36.39 11.06 11.18
CA ALA A 116 -36.47 11.73 9.89
C ALA A 116 -35.90 13.15 9.96
N ARG A 117 -34.92 13.47 9.11
CA ARG A 117 -34.57 14.85 8.76
C ARG A 117 -34.66 14.99 7.25
N ARG A 118 -35.57 15.89 6.82
CA ARG A 118 -35.91 16.16 5.42
C ARG A 118 -34.69 16.70 4.64
N PRO A 119 -34.53 16.37 3.35
CA PRO A 119 -33.46 16.93 2.52
C PRO A 119 -33.62 18.43 2.30
N VAL A 120 -32.51 19.15 2.32
CA VAL A 120 -32.38 20.57 1.98
C VAL A 120 -32.44 20.71 0.46
N ALA A 121 -33.63 20.59 -0.12
CA ALA A 121 -33.90 20.87 -1.53
C ALA A 121 -35.14 21.75 -1.74
N GLU A 122 -35.55 22.49 -0.70
CA GLU A 122 -36.80 23.25 -0.69
C GLU A 122 -36.59 24.70 -0.23
N PHE A 123 -35.50 25.35 -0.68
CA PHE A 123 -35.23 26.76 -0.35
C PHE A 123 -34.93 27.67 -1.55
N LEU A 124 -35.19 27.24 -2.79
CA LEU A 124 -35.18 28.13 -3.95
C LEU A 124 -36.27 27.74 -4.96
N SER A 125 -37.53 28.05 -4.66
CA SER A 125 -38.51 28.51 -5.66
C SER A 125 -39.81 28.99 -4.98
N THR A 126 -39.73 30.10 -4.24
CA THR A 126 -40.91 30.96 -4.02
C THR A 126 -40.61 32.29 -4.68
N LYS A 127 -40.78 32.32 -6.00
CA LYS A 127 -41.04 33.50 -6.83
C LYS A 127 -41.14 33.02 -8.27
N GLU A 128 -42.36 32.72 -8.72
CA GLU A 128 -42.95 33.13 -10.00
C GLU A 128 -44.15 32.22 -10.36
N GLN A 129 -45.31 32.87 -10.55
CA GLN A 129 -46.54 32.38 -11.21
C GLN A 129 -47.38 31.38 -10.37
N SER A 130 -48.64 31.61 -9.98
CA SER A 130 -49.73 32.51 -10.42
C SER A 130 -50.68 32.78 -9.24
#